data_AF-A0A7E4V118-F1
#
_entry.id   AF-A0A7E4V118-F1
#
_cell.length_a   1.000
_cell.length_b   1.000
_cell.length_c   1.000
_cell.angle_alpha   90.00
_cell.angle_beta   90.00
_cell.angle_gamma   90.00
#
_symmetry.space_group_name_H-M   'P 1'
#
loop_
_entity.id
_entity.type
_entity.pdbx_description
1 polymer ?
#
loop_
_entity_poly.entity_id
_entity_poly.type
_entity_poly.pdbx_seq_one_letter_code
_entity_poly.pdbx_strand_id
1 'polypeptide(L)'
;MAKMFVGRIVTPVRGLATSTAFRSKEKDLIAEAFLKQIRDLATKQKAAGGLVNTSPEIKKALDEQLNRLANKFKLANADVVAKLKVDFEKPQVESQIAGGLEGKTLDQLLAGVKAEEAAYKKQREAKKKLEKERQAALSGGAKAKKA
;
A
#
# COMPACT_ATOMS: atom_id res chain seq x y z
N MET A 1 -14.26 -41.18 -71.43
CA MET A 1 -13.33 -40.43 -70.55
C MET A 1 -13.04 -39.11 -71.24
N ALA A 2 -13.68 -38.02 -70.82
CA ALA A 2 -13.16 -37.00 -69.87
C ALA A 2 -12.03 -36.17 -70.51
N LYS A 3 -12.05 -34.84 -70.61
CA LYS A 3 -12.75 -33.79 -69.86
C LYS A 3 -12.70 -32.52 -70.72
N MET A 4 -13.86 -31.90 -70.98
CA MET A 4 -13.94 -30.51 -71.47
C MET A 4 -13.53 -29.58 -70.31
N PHE A 5 -12.42 -28.86 -70.45
CA PHE A 5 -12.06 -27.76 -69.55
C PHE A 5 -12.25 -26.44 -70.30
N VAL A 6 -13.49 -25.95 -70.27
CA VAL A 6 -13.82 -24.58 -70.66
C VAL A 6 -13.27 -23.66 -69.57
N GLY A 7 -12.06 -23.13 -69.80
CA GLY A 7 -11.48 -22.09 -68.96
C GLY A 7 -12.27 -20.79 -69.12
N ARG A 8 -13.13 -20.51 -68.15
CA ARG A 8 -13.85 -19.23 -68.05
C ARG A 8 -12.85 -18.14 -67.67
N ILE A 9 -12.40 -17.35 -68.66
CA ILE A 9 -11.59 -16.16 -68.40
C ILE A 9 -12.50 -15.14 -67.71
N VAL A 10 -12.31 -14.94 -66.41
CA VAL A 10 -12.94 -13.86 -65.65
C VAL A 10 -12.07 -12.63 -65.82
N THR A 11 -12.40 -11.78 -66.80
CA THR A 11 -11.89 -10.41 -66.85
C THR A 11 -12.56 -9.60 -65.74
N PRO A 12 -11.83 -9.04 -64.76
CA PRO A 12 -12.44 -8.10 -63.84
C PRO A 12 -12.79 -6.82 -64.61
N VAL A 13 -14.09 -6.52 -64.69
CA VAL A 13 -14.62 -5.25 -65.16
C VAL A 13 -14.15 -4.16 -64.18
N ARG A 14 -12.94 -3.63 -64.39
CA ARG A 14 -12.53 -2.32 -63.86
C ARG A 14 -13.20 -1.25 -64.71
N GLY A 15 -14.52 -1.17 -64.61
CA GLY A 15 -15.34 -0.15 -65.25
C GLY A 15 -16.09 0.65 -64.20
N LEU A 16 -15.94 1.98 -64.30
CA LEU A 16 -16.72 3.05 -63.66
C LEU A 16 -16.35 3.46 -62.23
N ALA A 17 -15.43 4.43 -62.14
CA ALA A 17 -15.71 5.76 -61.55
C ALA A 17 -14.43 6.64 -61.54
N THR A 18 -13.99 7.09 -62.71
CA THR A 18 -12.93 8.11 -62.87
C THR A 18 -13.46 9.34 -63.59
N SER A 19 -14.48 10.00 -63.05
CA SER A 19 -14.97 11.28 -63.59
C SER A 19 -14.97 12.43 -62.58
N THR A 20 -14.79 12.19 -61.28
CA THR A 20 -14.54 13.24 -60.27
C THR A 20 -13.07 13.31 -59.83
N ALA A 21 -12.34 12.18 -59.83
CA ALA A 21 -10.93 12.12 -59.43
C ALA A 21 -9.95 12.83 -60.39
N PHE A 22 -10.37 13.13 -61.63
CA PHE A 22 -9.56 13.84 -62.62
C PHE A 22 -9.81 15.36 -62.66
N ARG A 23 -10.84 15.87 -61.96
CA ARG A 23 -11.12 17.32 -61.88
C ARG A 23 -10.48 18.00 -60.67
N SER A 24 -10.00 17.25 -59.67
CA SER A 24 -9.20 17.72 -58.54
C SER A 24 -7.70 17.81 -58.84
N LYS A 25 -7.33 17.94 -60.12
CA LYS A 25 -5.93 18.07 -60.58
C LYS A 25 -5.28 19.40 -60.25
N GLU A 26 -6.06 20.40 -59.89
CA GLU A 26 -5.57 21.52 -59.10
C GLU A 26 -5.46 21.01 -57.66
N LYS A 27 -4.31 20.40 -57.35
CA LYS A 27 -3.96 20.08 -55.99
C LYS A 27 -4.10 21.37 -55.20
N ASP A 28 -4.97 21.38 -54.20
CA ASP A 28 -5.04 22.49 -53.26
C ASP A 28 -3.63 22.73 -52.71
N LEU A 29 -3.04 23.85 -53.11
CA LEU A 29 -1.65 24.19 -52.81
C LEU A 29 -1.43 24.27 -51.31
N ILE A 30 -2.47 24.64 -50.55
CA ILE A 30 -2.46 24.69 -49.09
C ILE A 30 -2.40 23.26 -48.54
N ALA A 31 -3.24 22.36 -49.04
CA ALA A 31 -3.23 20.96 -48.63
C ALA A 31 -1.90 20.28 -49.00
N GLU A 32 -1.32 20.57 -50.16
CA GLU A 32 -0.02 20.02 -50.55
C GLU A 32 1.12 20.57 -49.66
N ALA A 33 1.12 21.87 -49.35
CA ALA A 33 2.09 22.47 -48.44
C ALA A 33 1.99 21.87 -47.03
N PHE A 34 0.77 21.67 -46.53
CA PHE A 34 0.53 21.05 -45.24
C PHE A 34 0.98 19.58 -45.21
N LEU A 35 0.68 18.81 -46.24
CA LEU A 35 1.13 17.42 -46.37
C LEU A 35 2.66 17.33 -46.48
N LYS A 36 3.32 18.30 -47.14
CA LYS A 36 4.79 18.40 -47.16
C LYS A 36 5.34 18.65 -45.77
N GLN A 37 4.78 19.61 -45.03
CA GLN A 37 5.19 19.88 -43.64
C GLN A 37 5.03 18.66 -42.73
N ILE A 38 3.92 17.92 -42.83
CA ILE A 38 3.71 16.69 -42.06
C ILE A 38 4.78 15.66 -42.38
N ARG A 39 5.07 15.43 -43.67
CA ARG A 39 6.11 14.48 -44.08
C ARG A 39 7.49 14.90 -43.59
N ASP A 40 7.81 16.19 -43.67
CA ASP A 40 9.08 16.75 -43.22
C ASP A 40 9.24 16.67 -41.70
N LEU A 41 8.17 16.86 -40.93
CA LEU A 41 8.18 16.66 -39.48
C LEU A 41 8.30 15.18 -39.12
N ALA A 42 7.62 14.29 -39.84
CA ALA A 42 7.69 12.85 -39.62
C ALA A 42 9.09 12.29 -39.92
N THR A 43 9.76 12.77 -40.98
CA THR A 43 11.15 12.40 -41.27
C THR A 43 12.10 12.94 -40.22
N LYS A 44 11.93 14.19 -39.79
CA LYS A 44 12.73 14.78 -38.71
C LYS A 44 12.54 14.06 -37.37
N GLN A 45 11.31 13.65 -37.03
CA GLN A 45 11.05 12.85 -35.82
C GLN A 45 11.72 11.48 -35.88
N LYS A 46 11.60 10.77 -37.01
CA LYS A 46 12.24 9.46 -37.18
C LYS A 46 13.77 9.55 -37.17
N ALA A 47 14.34 10.60 -37.77
CA ALA A 47 15.79 10.81 -37.80
C ALA A 47 16.36 11.29 -36.46
N ALA A 48 15.60 12.09 -35.70
CA ALA A 48 16.05 12.62 -34.41
C ALA A 48 16.00 11.56 -33.29
N GLY A 49 15.18 10.51 -33.43
CA GLY A 49 14.97 9.51 -32.37
C GLY A 49 14.52 10.11 -31.03
N GLY A 50 14.02 11.36 -31.06
CA GLY A 50 13.84 12.25 -29.91
C GLY A 50 13.27 13.61 -30.34
N LEU A 51 13.35 14.64 -29.48
CA LEU A 51 12.78 15.95 -29.78
C LEU A 51 13.41 16.57 -31.04
N VAL A 52 12.56 16.89 -32.01
CA VAL A 52 12.91 17.52 -33.28
C VAL A 52 13.38 18.96 -33.04
N ASN A 53 14.47 19.36 -33.70
CA ASN A 53 15.09 20.69 -33.59
C ASN A 53 15.55 21.05 -32.18
N THR A 54 16.10 20.12 -31.41
CA THR A 54 16.72 20.47 -30.13
C THR A 54 18.04 21.20 -30.34
N SER A 55 18.09 22.48 -29.95
CA SER A 55 19.36 23.17 -29.74
C SER A 55 20.03 22.61 -28.47
N PRO A 56 21.36 22.66 -28.35
CA PRO A 56 22.05 22.21 -27.14
C PRO A 56 21.64 22.99 -25.89
N GLU A 57 21.13 24.21 -26.04
CA GLU A 57 20.63 25.04 -24.93
C GLU A 57 19.32 24.50 -24.37
N ILE A 58 18.42 24.00 -25.23
CA ILE A 58 17.14 23.40 -24.80
C ILE A 58 17.39 22.11 -24.01
N LYS A 59 18.40 21.33 -24.40
CA LYS A 59 18.81 20.14 -23.65
C LYS A 59 19.35 20.50 -22.27
N LYS A 60 20.24 21.51 -22.19
CA LYS A 60 20.75 22.02 -20.90
C LYS A 60 19.63 22.53 -19.99
N ALA A 61 18.68 23.30 -20.53
CA ALA A 61 17.55 23.80 -19.76
C ALA A 61 16.65 22.68 -19.23
N LEU A 62 16.44 21.62 -20.03
CA LEU A 62 15.69 20.43 -19.63
C LEU A 62 16.42 19.70 -18.48
N ASP A 63 17.72 19.48 -18.61
CA ASP A 63 18.52 18.81 -17.59
C ASP A 63 18.54 19.59 -16.27
N GLU A 64 18.64 20.93 -16.32
CA GLU A 64 18.54 21.78 -15.14
C GLU A 64 17.16 21.69 -14.46
N GLN A 65 16.08 21.65 -15.24
CA GLN A 65 14.73 21.49 -14.70
C GLN A 65 14.52 20.11 -14.06
N LEU A 66 15.05 19.05 -14.69
CA LEU A 66 15.01 17.70 -14.13
C LEU A 66 15.81 17.61 -12.83
N ASN A 67 16.99 18.21 -12.76
CA ASN A 67 17.79 18.26 -11.54
C ASN A 67 17.10 19.04 -10.41
N ARG A 68 16.42 20.14 -10.71
CA ARG A 68 15.62 20.89 -9.73
C ARG A 68 14.46 20.05 -9.18
N LEU A 69 13.79 19.28 -10.03
CA LEU A 69 12.72 18.37 -9.61
C LEU A 69 13.26 17.23 -8.74
N ALA A 70 14.34 16.58 -9.15
CA ALA A 70 15.00 15.53 -8.38
C ALA A 70 15.37 16.01 -6.97
N ASN A 71 15.97 17.21 -6.87
CA ASN A 71 16.34 17.81 -5.60
C ASN A 71 15.12 18.14 -4.72
N LYS A 72 14.03 18.66 -5.30
CA LYS A 72 12.81 19.01 -4.55
C LYS A 72 12.13 17.79 -3.94
N PHE A 73 12.12 16.67 -4.65
CA PHE A 73 11.47 15.46 -4.17
C PHE A 73 12.43 14.52 -3.42
N LYS A 74 13.71 14.89 -3.26
CA LYS A 74 14.79 14.02 -2.76
C LYS A 74 14.82 12.67 -3.52
N LEU A 75 14.38 12.68 -4.77
CA LEU A 75 14.30 11.49 -5.61
C LEU A 75 15.55 11.45 -6.47
N ALA A 76 16.41 10.47 -6.20
CA ALA A 76 17.58 10.22 -7.06
C ALA A 76 17.18 9.74 -8.47
N ASN A 77 15.95 9.22 -8.64
CA ASN A 77 15.30 8.90 -9.93
C ASN A 77 13.79 8.73 -9.70
N ALA A 78 12.97 8.91 -10.75
CA ALA A 78 11.52 8.67 -10.69
C ALA A 78 11.16 7.23 -10.24
N ASP A 79 12.04 6.26 -10.48
CA ASP A 79 11.93 4.86 -10.03
C ASP A 79 12.18 4.64 -8.53
N VAL A 80 12.67 5.65 -7.80
CA VAL A 80 12.98 5.52 -6.37
C VAL A 80 11.71 5.63 -5.52
N VAL A 81 10.66 6.29 -6.03
CA VAL A 81 9.35 6.40 -5.35
C VAL A 81 8.76 5.02 -5.05
N ALA A 82 8.88 4.07 -5.99
CA ALA A 82 8.38 2.71 -5.83
C ALA A 82 9.24 1.84 -4.88
N LYS A 83 10.46 2.29 -4.54
CA LYS A 83 11.43 1.55 -3.70
C LYS A 83 11.66 2.20 -2.33
N LEU A 84 10.98 3.32 -2.05
CA LEU A 84 11.00 3.92 -0.72
C LEU A 84 10.30 2.96 0.24
N LYS A 85 11.06 2.39 1.18
CA LYS A 85 10.51 1.67 2.33
C LYS A 85 9.69 2.67 3.13
N VAL A 86 8.37 2.61 2.95
CA VAL A 86 7.43 3.38 3.76
C VAL A 86 7.20 2.60 5.04
N ASP A 87 8.05 2.85 6.02
CA ASP A 87 7.86 2.32 7.37
C ASP A 87 6.82 3.19 8.06
N PHE A 88 5.55 2.79 7.95
CA PHE A 88 4.46 3.43 8.66
C PHE A 88 4.61 3.12 10.16
N GLU A 89 4.80 4.16 10.98
CA GLU A 89 4.72 4.02 12.42
C GLU A 89 3.32 3.54 12.79
N LYS A 90 3.24 2.33 13.36
CA LYS A 90 1.98 1.82 13.90
C LYS A 90 1.59 2.68 15.09
N PRO A 91 0.35 3.22 15.12
CA PRO A 91 -0.10 4.02 16.25
C PRO A 91 -0.07 3.16 17.52
N GLN A 92 0.65 3.63 18.54
CA GLN A 92 0.57 3.04 19.88
C GLN A 92 -0.77 3.45 20.50
N VAL A 93 -1.72 2.52 20.53
CA VAL A 93 -2.98 2.69 21.24
C VAL A 93 -2.75 2.31 22.69
N GLU A 94 -2.44 3.30 23.53
CA GLU A 94 -2.46 3.12 24.97
C GLU A 94 -3.91 2.94 25.41
N SER A 95 -4.30 1.69 25.70
CA SER A 95 -5.62 1.43 26.28
C SER A 95 -5.63 1.91 27.72
N GLN A 96 -6.62 2.72 28.10
CA GLN A 96 -6.79 3.23 29.48
C GLN A 96 -6.85 2.10 30.53
N ILE A 97 -7.18 0.89 30.11
CA ILE A 97 -7.18 -0.33 30.92
C ILE A 97 -5.75 -0.76 31.30
N ALA A 98 -4.76 -0.55 30.42
CA ALA A 98 -3.35 -0.82 30.72
C ALA A 98 -2.77 0.19 31.74
N GLY A 99 -3.22 1.45 31.71
CA GLY A 99 -2.87 2.46 32.70
C GLY A 99 -3.55 2.25 34.05
N GLY A 100 -4.83 1.84 34.05
CA GLY A 100 -5.63 1.64 35.27
C GLY A 100 -5.30 0.36 36.05
N LEU A 101 -4.68 -0.63 35.42
CA LEU A 101 -4.26 -1.88 36.09
C LEU A 101 -2.84 -1.82 36.68
N GLU A 102 -2.21 -0.64 36.74
CA GLU A 102 -0.84 -0.44 37.28
C GLU A 102 0.18 -1.44 36.71
N GLY A 103 0.01 -1.86 35.46
CA GLY A 103 0.88 -2.86 34.81
C GLY A 103 0.70 -4.31 35.30
N LYS A 104 -0.27 -4.61 36.16
CA LYS A 104 -0.61 -5.99 36.56
C LYS A 104 -1.67 -6.57 35.63
N THR A 105 -1.50 -7.81 35.23
CA THR A 105 -2.56 -8.51 34.49
C THR A 105 -3.70 -8.86 35.43
N LEU A 106 -4.92 -8.95 34.90
CA LEU A 106 -6.11 -9.35 35.67
C LEU A 106 -5.88 -10.70 36.39
N ASP A 107 -5.15 -11.61 35.76
CA ASP A 107 -4.79 -12.92 36.34
C ASP A 107 -3.88 -12.78 37.58
N GLN A 108 -2.95 -11.84 37.57
CA GLN A 108 -2.06 -11.56 38.72
C GLN A 108 -2.85 -11.00 39.91
N LEU A 109 -3.81 -10.11 39.65
CA LEU A 109 -4.70 -9.58 40.69
C LEU A 109 -5.59 -10.68 41.27
N LEU A 110 -6.16 -11.53 40.41
CA LEU A 110 -6.99 -12.65 40.84
C LEU A 110 -6.21 -13.66 41.69
N ALA A 111 -4.95 -13.91 41.34
CA ALA A 111 -4.06 -14.77 42.12
C ALA A 111 -3.72 -14.16 43.49
N GLY A 112 -3.48 -12.85 43.55
CA GLY A 112 -3.22 -12.12 44.80
C GLY A 112 -4.39 -12.22 45.78
N VAL A 113 -5.62 -11.94 45.31
CA VAL A 113 -6.83 -12.01 46.14
C VAL A 113 -7.03 -13.41 46.72
N LYS A 114 -6.85 -14.47 45.91
CA LYS A 114 -6.96 -15.86 46.40
C LYS A 114 -5.92 -16.21 47.46
N ALA A 115 -4.70 -15.69 47.32
CA ALA A 115 -3.65 -15.89 48.32
C ALA A 115 -3.98 -15.18 49.63
N GLU A 116 -4.50 -13.95 49.57
CA GLU A 116 -4.94 -13.19 50.74
C GLU A 116 -6.11 -13.87 51.46
N GLU A 117 -7.11 -14.37 50.72
CA GLU A 117 -8.22 -15.13 51.31
C GLU A 117 -7.75 -16.39 52.04
N ALA A 118 -6.81 -17.14 51.44
CA ALA A 118 -6.25 -18.33 52.05
C ALA A 118 -5.47 -18.00 53.33
N ALA A 119 -4.69 -16.92 53.32
CA ALA A 119 -3.96 -16.44 54.49
C ALA A 119 -4.93 -16.01 55.61
N TYR A 120 -5.98 -15.28 55.26
CA TYR A 120 -6.99 -14.82 56.22
C TYR A 120 -7.73 -15.99 56.88
N LYS A 121 -8.15 -16.99 56.10
CA LYS A 121 -8.80 -18.21 56.64
C LYS A 121 -7.89 -18.95 57.62
N LYS A 122 -6.62 -19.15 57.26
CA LYS A 122 -5.62 -19.78 58.14
C LYS A 122 -5.42 -19.00 59.44
N GLN A 123 -5.30 -17.68 59.37
CA GLN A 123 -5.17 -16.84 60.56
C GLN A 123 -6.41 -16.89 61.45
N ARG A 124 -7.61 -16.89 60.87
CA ARG A 124 -8.87 -17.00 61.62
C ARG A 124 -9.01 -18.35 62.31
N GLU A 125 -8.63 -19.43 61.65
CA GLU A 125 -8.63 -20.76 62.25
C GLU A 125 -7.60 -20.90 63.38
N ALA A 126 -6.40 -20.36 63.19
CA ALA A 126 -5.38 -20.33 64.24
C ALA A 126 -5.85 -19.55 65.47
N LYS A 127 -6.45 -18.36 65.28
CA LYS A 127 -7.03 -17.57 66.39
C LYS A 127 -8.15 -18.33 67.10
N LYS A 128 -9.06 -18.97 66.35
CA LYS A 128 -10.13 -19.80 66.93
C LYS A 128 -9.59 -20.98 67.72
N LYS A 129 -8.51 -21.63 67.27
CA LYS A 129 -7.85 -22.73 68.00
C LYS A 129 -7.22 -22.24 69.30
N LEU A 130 -6.44 -21.16 69.24
CA LEU A 130 -5.83 -20.56 70.42
C LEU A 130 -6.88 -20.08 71.45
N GLU A 131 -8.00 -19.50 70.99
CA GLU A 131 -9.10 -19.11 71.89
C GLU A 131 -9.79 -20.31 72.54
N LYS A 132 -10.00 -21.40 71.79
CA LYS A 132 -10.54 -22.65 72.34
C LYS A 132 -9.59 -23.28 73.36
N GLU A 133 -8.28 -23.30 73.07
CA GLU A 133 -7.26 -23.78 74.00
C GLU A 133 -7.21 -22.92 75.27
N ARG A 134 -7.32 -21.59 75.13
CA ARG A 134 -7.40 -20.67 76.27
C ARG A 134 -8.68 -20.87 77.10
N GLN A 135 -9.82 -21.09 76.45
CA GLN A 135 -11.10 -21.38 77.12
C GLN A 135 -11.09 -22.76 77.80
N ALA A 136 -10.45 -23.76 77.21
CA ALA A 136 -10.26 -25.08 77.82
C ALA A 136 -9.37 -24.99 79.06
N ALA A 137 -8.28 -24.22 79.01
CA ALA A 137 -7.40 -23.98 80.16
C ALA A 137 -8.12 -23.22 81.29
N LEU A 138 -8.93 -22.21 80.97
CA LEU A 138 -9.72 -21.45 81.96
C LEU A 138 -10.83 -22.29 82.62
N SER A 139 -11.51 -23.16 81.86
CA SER A 139 -12.58 -24.03 82.40
C SER A 139 -12.04 -25.25 83.16
N GLY A 140 -10.84 -25.75 82.82
CA GLY A 140 -10.13 -26.78 83.60
C GLY A 140 -9.60 -26.26 84.93
N GLY A 141 -9.07 -25.02 84.98
CA GLY A 141 -8.60 -24.40 86.21
C GLY A 141 -9.70 -24.05 87.22
N ALA A 142 -10.92 -23.76 86.74
CA ALA A 142 -12.07 -23.49 87.61
C ALA A 142 -12.57 -24.74 88.37
N LYS A 143 -12.28 -25.95 87.89
CA LYS A 143 -12.63 -27.21 88.58
C LYS A 143 -11.59 -27.65 89.61
N ALA A 144 -10.36 -27.13 89.57
CA ALA A 144 -9.30 -27.50 90.52
C ALA A 144 -9.27 -26.65 91.80
N LYS A 145 -10.05 -25.55 91.88
CA LYS A 145 -10.07 -24.63 93.03
C LYS A 145 -11.32 -24.75 93.92
N LYS A 146 -12.18 -25.74 93.67
CA LYS A 146 -13.32 -26.13 94.50
C LYS A 146 -13.24 -27.65 94.78
N ALA A 147 -12.28 -28.05 95.59
CA ALA A 147 -12.23 -29.34 96.27
C ALA A 147 -11.52 -29.11 97.61
#